data_AF-A0A6P5HLT8-F1
#
_entry.id   AF-A0A6P5HLT8-F1
#
_cell.length_a   1.000
_cell.length_b   1.000
_cell.length_c   1.000
_cell.angle_alpha   90.00
_cell.angle_beta   90.00
_cell.angle_gamma   90.00
#
_symmetry.space_group_name_H-M   'P 1'
#
loop_
_entity.id
_entity.type
_entity.pdbx_description
1 polymer ?
#
loop_
_entity_poly.entity_id
_entity_poly.type
_entity_poly.pdbx_seq_one_letter_code
_entity_poly.pdbx_strand_id
1 'polypeptide(L)'
;MDPDPALPYSLLGPPPHLLPPRPPPPLPSPHAPARARRYAPPSAWPRPLWLDWRAELLRASTPLSPGPAAHGVSWRVRKDITRYAALLRPRPRPRPRSPAADDDDDYDDAAAAAPATFTMALGSSNSTPLHGSYSVNLTLHFYRGAALKPPLRGLYGDRPADAVVPISNDAGGCSSAGYWFKVHDEADAKSVPVLIPKNAYRAVLEIFVSAHGGDENWYANPLRSTGPDRYRFSDAATATAKPNGAFRQVAVTVDRRFGGAVVPFPVIHPNSINPFFWAPVAAIGAYDHPSYDLDLTPILGLYLDGEEHTIGLTIKDSQPYWLISANLHLWLDPLSDRVVGGLIRLKVPPLRLSRQADWRELDGKSSIDGQVIMRFSGWVSSSKGNITTSIKHRLKFKSRVEVLRQGAIKEVNLDVKARTDVRTERKKGGTGRMSVSQEFPLYIETVSSSGGEGSAFERTKMFHGLTETVRMAKNKEVVCSILDDRQDAEGSVFMEDGVAKWGSGNTKSIYKYRDDKQCYLRTVNTAGGEVKDDTETTSCALVAYL
;
A
#
# COMPACT_ATOMS: atom_id res chain seq x y z
N MET A 1 30.94 45.07 35.13
CA MET A 1 29.51 45.41 34.99
C MET A 1 28.91 44.40 34.05
N ASP A 2 28.31 43.37 34.61
CA ASP A 2 27.16 42.69 34.01
C ASP A 2 25.96 43.68 33.94
N PRO A 3 24.92 43.48 33.09
CA PRO A 3 24.27 42.17 32.92
C PRO A 3 23.73 41.80 31.51
N ASP A 4 23.48 40.50 31.33
CA ASP A 4 22.54 39.86 30.40
C ASP A 4 21.07 40.22 30.81
N PRO A 5 20.02 40.20 29.93
CA PRO A 5 19.42 38.92 29.51
C PRO A 5 18.65 38.88 28.15
N ALA A 6 18.37 37.64 27.71
CA ALA A 6 17.14 37.13 27.04
C ALA A 6 17.22 36.61 25.58
N LEU A 7 17.19 35.26 25.46
CA LEU A 7 16.47 34.48 24.41
C LEU A 7 14.93 34.74 24.49
N PRO A 8 14.01 34.28 23.60
CA PRO A 8 14.11 33.28 22.51
C PRO A 8 13.31 33.56 21.20
N TYR A 9 13.62 32.88 20.09
CA TYR A 9 12.67 32.49 19.02
C TYR A 9 13.19 31.15 18.45
N SER A 10 12.57 29.97 18.54
CA SER A 10 11.18 29.52 18.38
C SER A 10 10.56 29.98 17.07
N LEU A 11 10.59 29.13 16.03
CA LEU A 11 9.56 29.04 14.98
C LEU A 11 9.64 27.66 14.27
N LEU A 12 8.84 26.73 14.81
CA LEU A 12 7.94 25.80 14.12
C LEU A 12 8.18 25.63 12.60
N GLY A 13 8.49 24.40 12.18
CA GLY A 13 8.54 24.00 10.78
C GLY A 13 7.20 24.27 10.05
N PRO A 14 7.23 24.64 8.75
CA PRO A 14 6.05 25.11 8.05
C PRO A 14 5.03 23.99 7.76
N PRO A 15 3.75 24.35 7.58
CA PRO A 15 2.64 23.44 7.30
C PRO A 15 2.70 22.84 5.88
N PRO A 16 1.86 21.83 5.55
CA PRO A 16 1.77 21.23 4.22
C PRO A 16 1.71 22.26 3.07
N HIS A 17 2.51 22.02 2.01
CA HIS A 17 2.47 22.84 0.81
C HIS A 17 1.16 22.64 0.04
N LEU A 18 0.38 23.71 -0.06
CA LEU A 18 -0.88 23.79 -0.79
C LEU A 18 -0.61 24.17 -2.26
N LEU A 19 -1.12 23.40 -3.20
CA LEU A 19 -1.16 23.76 -4.62
C LEU A 19 -2.61 23.70 -5.11
N PRO A 20 -3.22 24.82 -5.53
CA PRO A 20 -4.52 24.82 -6.18
C PRO A 20 -4.36 24.63 -7.70
N PRO A 21 -4.77 23.49 -8.28
CA PRO A 21 -4.95 23.39 -9.72
C PRO A 21 -6.26 24.07 -10.14
N ARG A 22 -6.29 24.76 -11.29
CA ARG A 22 -7.55 25.18 -11.95
C ARG A 22 -8.02 24.07 -12.89
N PRO A 23 -9.07 23.30 -12.57
CA PRO A 23 -9.66 22.36 -13.51
C PRO A 23 -10.48 23.12 -14.59
N PRO A 24 -10.52 22.64 -15.85
CA PRO A 24 -11.44 23.15 -16.87
C PRO A 24 -12.92 22.82 -16.54
N PRO A 25 -13.90 23.52 -17.17
CA PRO A 25 -15.35 23.39 -16.93
C PRO A 25 -15.90 21.95 -17.05
N PRO A 26 -17.13 21.67 -16.55
CA PRO A 26 -17.62 20.31 -16.29
C PRO A 26 -17.64 19.45 -17.57
N LEU A 27 -16.84 18.38 -17.53
CA LEU A 27 -16.65 17.47 -18.65
C LEU A 27 -17.08 16.05 -18.25
N PRO A 28 -17.69 15.30 -19.18
CA PRO A 28 -18.01 13.90 -18.96
C PRO A 28 -16.70 13.09 -18.82
N SER A 29 -16.41 12.70 -17.57
CA SER A 29 -15.36 11.74 -17.15
C SER A 29 -13.93 12.03 -17.63
N PRO A 30 -13.13 12.77 -16.83
CA PRO A 30 -11.70 12.91 -17.09
C PRO A 30 -10.90 11.73 -16.52
N HIS A 31 -9.99 11.18 -17.32
CA HIS A 31 -8.88 10.31 -16.87
C HIS A 31 -7.74 11.18 -16.39
N ALA A 32 -7.00 10.81 -15.34
CA ALA A 32 -5.84 11.59 -14.92
C ALA A 32 -4.68 10.75 -14.38
N PRO A 33 -3.49 10.73 -15.00
CA PRO A 33 -2.28 10.27 -14.31
C PRO A 33 -1.60 11.44 -13.57
N ALA A 34 -1.07 11.15 -12.39
CA ALA A 34 -0.21 12.06 -11.65
C ALA A 34 1.27 11.71 -11.90
N ARG A 35 2.10 12.73 -12.11
CA ARG A 35 3.54 12.65 -12.34
C ARG A 35 4.22 13.49 -11.27
N ALA A 36 5.04 12.86 -10.43
CA ALA A 36 5.85 13.59 -9.46
C ALA A 36 7.34 13.57 -9.87
N ARG A 37 8.04 14.71 -9.87
CA ARG A 37 9.51 14.82 -10.03
C ARG A 37 10.10 15.50 -8.78
N ARG A 38 11.11 14.90 -8.15
CA ARG A 38 11.67 15.43 -6.89
C ARG A 38 13.19 15.58 -6.91
N TYR A 39 13.70 16.51 -6.10
CA TYR A 39 15.11 16.72 -5.75
C TYR A 39 15.22 16.78 -4.23
N ALA A 40 16.10 15.99 -3.59
CA ALA A 40 16.22 16.01 -2.12
C ALA A 40 17.52 15.44 -1.49
N PRO A 41 17.82 15.79 -0.21
CA PRO A 41 18.76 15.10 0.69
C PRO A 41 18.20 13.79 1.33
N PRO A 42 19.04 12.98 2.01
CA PRO A 42 18.72 11.60 2.44
C PRO A 42 17.61 11.49 3.49
N SER A 43 16.64 10.57 3.32
CA SER A 43 15.92 9.91 4.42
C SER A 43 15.08 8.72 3.93
N ALA A 44 14.86 7.70 4.77
CA ALA A 44 14.25 6.42 4.37
C ALA A 44 12.75 6.26 4.71
N TRP A 45 12.07 7.31 5.18
CA TRP A 45 10.69 7.20 5.68
C TRP A 45 9.62 7.21 4.57
N PRO A 46 8.51 6.46 4.70
CA PRO A 46 7.43 6.49 3.72
C PRO A 46 6.57 7.76 3.85
N ARG A 47 6.08 8.20 2.70
CA ARG A 47 5.54 9.53 2.43
C ARG A 47 4.32 9.40 1.54
N PRO A 48 3.13 9.75 2.06
CA PRO A 48 1.92 9.68 1.28
C PRO A 48 1.52 11.02 0.63
N LEU A 49 0.85 10.92 -0.51
CA LEU A 49 0.19 12.01 -1.23
C LEU A 49 -1.32 11.87 -1.07
N TRP A 50 -1.96 12.95 -0.69
CA TRP A 50 -3.38 13.06 -0.37
C TRP A 50 -4.10 14.03 -1.30
N LEU A 51 -5.40 13.81 -1.48
CA LEU A 51 -6.33 14.69 -2.19
C LEU A 51 -7.53 15.02 -1.30
N ASP A 52 -8.01 16.26 -1.39
CA ASP A 52 -9.19 16.75 -0.67
C ASP A 52 -9.05 16.54 0.86
N TRP A 53 -7.82 16.75 1.35
CA TRP A 53 -7.39 16.62 2.75
C TRP A 53 -7.55 15.24 3.39
N ARG A 54 -8.08 14.22 2.71
CA ARG A 54 -8.45 12.96 3.38
C ARG A 54 -8.30 11.69 2.56
N ALA A 55 -8.26 11.75 1.22
CA ALA A 55 -8.09 10.56 0.38
C ALA A 55 -6.63 10.31 0.03
N GLU A 56 -6.09 9.13 0.36
CA GLU A 56 -4.71 8.79 -0.01
C GLU A 56 -4.65 8.33 -1.48
N LEU A 57 -3.73 8.88 -2.27
CA LEU A 57 -3.57 8.54 -3.68
C LEU A 57 -2.32 7.67 -3.93
N LEU A 58 -1.26 7.92 -3.17
CA LEU A 58 0.06 7.30 -3.33
C LEU A 58 0.75 7.22 -1.97
N ARG A 59 1.41 6.10 -1.71
CA ARG A 59 2.33 5.90 -0.59
C ARG A 59 3.68 5.46 -1.12
N ALA A 60 4.78 6.06 -0.66
CA ALA A 60 6.11 5.77 -1.19
C ALA A 60 7.20 5.96 -0.14
N SER A 61 8.18 5.07 -0.07
CA SER A 61 9.43 5.20 0.70
C SER A 61 10.43 6.08 -0.05
N THR A 62 11.08 7.02 0.62
CA THR A 62 12.12 7.83 -0.04
C THR A 62 13.45 7.10 -0.19
N PRO A 63 14.20 7.38 -1.27
CA PRO A 63 15.54 6.84 -1.42
C PRO A 63 16.47 7.27 -0.30
N LEU A 64 17.43 6.40 -0.01
CA LEU A 64 18.62 6.75 0.73
C LEU A 64 19.63 7.43 -0.21
N SER A 65 20.30 8.49 0.25
CA SER A 65 21.41 9.10 -0.50
C SER A 65 22.71 8.42 -0.09
N PRO A 66 23.52 7.91 -1.05
CA PRO A 66 24.82 7.33 -0.73
C PRO A 66 25.84 8.43 -0.42
N GLY A 67 25.91 8.80 0.86
CA GLY A 67 27.01 9.58 1.42
C GLY A 67 26.87 11.11 1.39
N PRO A 68 27.66 11.82 2.22
CA PRO A 68 27.59 13.27 2.41
C PRO A 68 28.05 14.11 1.20
N ALA A 69 28.68 13.49 0.19
CA ALA A 69 29.23 14.17 -0.99
C ALA A 69 28.30 14.13 -2.22
N ALA A 70 27.13 13.49 -2.14
CA ALA A 70 26.24 13.34 -3.29
C ALA A 70 25.38 14.58 -3.52
N HIS A 71 25.50 15.19 -4.70
CA HIS A 71 24.46 16.07 -5.26
C HIS A 71 23.11 15.37 -5.12
N GLY A 72 22.13 16.02 -4.47
CA GLY A 72 20.91 15.37 -3.95
C GLY A 72 20.22 14.37 -4.89
N VAL A 73 19.53 13.38 -4.32
CA VAL A 73 18.88 12.31 -5.07
C VAL A 73 17.62 12.83 -5.77
N SER A 74 17.43 12.42 -7.02
CA SER A 74 16.20 12.70 -7.78
C SER A 74 15.52 11.41 -8.21
N TRP A 75 14.19 11.37 -8.08
CA TRP A 75 13.38 10.22 -8.51
C TRP A 75 12.05 10.69 -9.09
N ARG A 76 11.39 9.78 -9.82
CA ARG A 76 10.12 10.02 -10.49
C ARG A 76 9.18 8.85 -10.28
N VAL A 77 7.93 9.15 -9.95
CA VAL A 77 6.83 8.18 -9.86
C VAL A 77 5.71 8.61 -10.80
N ARG A 78 5.10 7.64 -11.48
CA ARG A 78 3.91 7.82 -12.31
C ARG A 78 2.85 6.83 -11.84
N LYS A 79 1.66 7.33 -11.52
CA LYS A 79 0.54 6.51 -11.06
C LYS A 79 -0.75 6.90 -11.76
N ASP A 80 -1.49 5.91 -12.21
CA ASP A 80 -2.86 6.10 -12.70
C ASP A 80 -3.80 6.32 -11.51
N ILE A 81 -4.40 7.50 -11.43
CA ILE A 81 -5.36 7.87 -10.40
C ILE A 81 -6.78 8.02 -10.95
N THR A 82 -7.08 7.46 -12.12
CA THR A 82 -8.41 7.50 -12.77
C THR A 82 -9.53 7.00 -11.85
N ARG A 83 -9.24 6.01 -10.98
CA ARG A 83 -10.21 5.50 -10.01
C ARG A 83 -10.71 6.56 -9.01
N TYR A 84 -9.95 7.65 -8.83
CA TYR A 84 -10.26 8.78 -7.96
C TYR A 84 -10.95 9.94 -8.68
N ALA A 85 -11.40 9.75 -9.93
CA ALA A 85 -12.00 10.81 -10.74
C ALA A 85 -13.13 11.57 -10.04
N ALA A 86 -13.91 10.92 -9.15
CA ALA A 86 -14.96 11.58 -8.37
C ALA A 86 -14.43 12.71 -7.44
N LEU A 87 -13.19 12.60 -6.95
CA LEU A 87 -12.55 13.61 -6.12
C LEU A 87 -11.91 14.75 -6.94
N LEU A 88 -11.65 14.50 -8.23
CA LEU A 88 -11.05 15.47 -9.15
C LEU A 88 -12.10 16.34 -9.84
N ARG A 89 -13.39 15.99 -9.75
CA ARG A 89 -14.48 16.78 -10.33
C ARG A 89 -14.70 18.04 -9.49
N PRO A 90 -14.91 19.21 -10.12
CA PRO A 90 -15.23 20.43 -9.40
C PRO A 90 -16.52 20.24 -8.59
N ARG A 91 -16.49 20.54 -7.28
CA ARG A 91 -17.70 20.50 -6.43
C ARG A 91 -18.37 21.87 -6.38
N PRO A 92 -19.72 21.95 -6.50
CA PRO A 92 -20.46 23.17 -6.18
C PRO A 92 -20.16 23.57 -4.72
N ARG A 93 -19.88 24.85 -4.47
CA ARG A 93 -19.72 25.33 -3.09
C ARG A 93 -21.07 25.25 -2.36
N PRO A 94 -21.13 24.75 -1.11
CA PRO A 94 -22.31 24.92 -0.28
C PRO A 94 -22.57 26.42 -0.09
N ARG A 95 -23.80 26.89 -0.35
CA ARG A 95 -24.20 28.26 0.03
C ARG A 95 -24.08 28.39 1.55
N PRO A 96 -23.48 29.47 2.09
CA PRO A 96 -23.68 29.82 3.48
C PRO A 96 -25.18 29.96 3.71
N ARG A 97 -25.71 29.28 4.73
CA ARG A 97 -27.11 29.45 5.11
C ARG A 97 -27.20 30.77 5.88
N SER A 98 -27.48 31.87 5.18
CA SER A 98 -27.79 33.15 5.84
C SER A 98 -29.19 33.05 6.44
N PRO A 99 -29.37 33.29 7.76
CA PRO A 99 -30.67 33.63 8.30
C PRO A 99 -30.95 35.11 7.97
N ALA A 100 -32.03 35.36 7.25
CA ALA A 100 -32.49 36.65 6.71
C ALA A 100 -31.93 37.04 5.33
N ALA A 101 -32.76 36.89 4.32
CA ALA A 101 -33.37 38.00 3.58
C ALA A 101 -34.28 37.40 2.49
N ASP A 102 -35.57 37.72 2.57
CA ASP A 102 -36.47 37.70 1.42
C ASP A 102 -35.98 38.83 0.50
N ASP A 103 -35.42 38.49 -0.65
CA ASP A 103 -35.36 39.37 -1.82
C ASP A 103 -35.15 38.49 -3.06
N ASP A 104 -36.19 38.46 -3.89
CA ASP A 104 -36.20 37.91 -5.24
C ASP A 104 -35.33 38.80 -6.14
N ASP A 105 -34.08 38.41 -6.38
CA ASP A 105 -33.34 38.85 -7.56
C ASP A 105 -32.50 37.68 -8.11
N ASP A 106 -32.93 37.22 -9.27
CA ASP A 106 -32.35 36.17 -10.10
C ASP A 106 -31.02 36.68 -10.69
N TYR A 107 -29.89 36.25 -10.09
CA TYR A 107 -28.57 36.39 -10.69
C TYR A 107 -27.85 35.04 -10.73
N ASP A 108 -27.63 34.60 -11.96
CA ASP A 108 -26.98 33.38 -12.40
C ASP A 108 -25.46 33.46 -12.11
N ASP A 109 -25.07 33.31 -10.84
CA ASP A 109 -23.65 33.27 -10.45
C ASP A 109 -23.26 31.83 -10.12
N ALA A 110 -22.75 31.14 -11.15
CA ALA A 110 -22.16 29.82 -11.04
C ALA A 110 -21.08 29.82 -9.96
N ALA A 111 -21.45 29.41 -8.74
CA ALA A 111 -20.53 29.34 -7.60
C ALA A 111 -19.27 28.61 -8.03
N ALA A 112 -18.19 29.38 -8.23
CA ALA A 112 -16.93 28.87 -8.78
C ALA A 112 -16.51 27.66 -7.97
N ALA A 113 -16.56 26.50 -8.63
CA ALA A 113 -16.33 25.22 -7.97
C ALA A 113 -14.94 25.24 -7.33
N ALA A 114 -14.86 24.83 -6.06
CA ALA A 114 -13.59 24.86 -5.35
C ALA A 114 -12.59 23.89 -6.02
N PRO A 115 -11.35 24.32 -6.28
CA PRO A 115 -10.34 23.45 -6.86
C PRO A 115 -9.99 22.32 -5.89
N ALA A 116 -9.80 21.10 -6.41
CA ALA A 116 -9.36 19.97 -5.61
C ALA A 116 -7.96 20.25 -5.05
N THR A 117 -7.78 20.11 -3.73
CA THR A 117 -6.50 20.42 -3.07
C THR A 117 -5.66 19.16 -2.89
N PHE A 118 -4.42 19.21 -3.35
CA PHE A 118 -3.45 18.14 -3.15
C PHE A 118 -2.55 18.48 -1.96
N THR A 119 -2.36 17.51 -1.06
CA THR A 119 -1.46 17.65 0.09
C THR A 119 -0.44 16.54 0.06
N MET A 120 0.83 16.87 0.23
CA MET A 120 1.89 15.89 0.39
C MET A 120 2.39 15.91 1.81
N ALA A 121 2.35 14.76 2.47
CA ALA A 121 2.80 14.61 3.85
C ALA A 121 4.15 13.88 3.87
N LEU A 122 5.07 14.42 4.66
CA LEU A 122 6.42 13.91 4.80
C LEU A 122 6.67 13.54 6.26
N GLY A 123 6.79 12.25 6.55
CA GLY A 123 7.21 11.81 7.87
C GLY A 123 8.69 12.15 8.10
N SER A 124 8.98 13.05 9.03
CA SER A 124 10.32 13.28 9.57
C SER A 124 10.30 12.97 11.07
N SER A 125 11.16 12.08 11.54
CA SER A 125 11.39 11.90 12.97
C SER A 125 12.49 12.85 13.44
N ASN A 126 12.29 13.47 14.62
CA ASN A 126 13.29 14.32 15.27
C ASN A 126 14.52 13.53 15.79
N SER A 127 14.52 12.20 15.67
CA SER A 127 15.53 11.30 16.22
C SER A 127 16.64 10.93 15.22
N THR A 128 16.62 11.46 13.99
CA THR A 128 17.70 11.27 13.01
C THR A 128 18.28 12.63 12.61
N PRO A 129 19.61 12.77 12.49
CA PRO A 129 20.27 14.04 12.09
C PRO A 129 20.02 14.42 10.61
N LEU A 130 19.19 13.67 9.90
CA LEU A 130 18.90 13.84 8.48
C LEU A 130 17.77 14.85 8.28
N HIS A 131 18.05 16.12 8.54
CA HIS A 131 17.19 17.23 8.14
C HIS A 131 17.46 17.57 6.67
N GLY A 132 16.41 17.64 5.85
CA GLY A 132 16.54 17.97 4.43
C GLY A 132 15.27 18.58 3.86
N SER A 133 15.41 19.57 2.98
CA SER A 133 14.31 20.14 2.20
C SER A 133 14.05 19.29 0.95
N TYR A 134 12.78 19.06 0.63
CA TYR A 134 12.38 18.30 -0.55
C TYR A 134 11.72 19.22 -1.56
N SER A 135 12.27 19.28 -2.78
CA SER A 135 11.60 19.95 -3.90
C SER A 135 10.69 18.96 -4.60
N VAL A 136 9.42 19.31 -4.78
CA VAL A 136 8.41 18.44 -5.38
C VAL A 136 7.70 19.14 -6.52
N ASN A 137 7.73 18.53 -7.69
CA ASN A 137 6.91 18.91 -8.83
C ASN A 137 5.82 17.85 -9.02
N LEU A 138 4.55 18.25 -8.99
CA LEU A 138 3.40 17.41 -9.28
C LEU A 138 2.73 17.89 -10.58
N THR A 139 2.57 16.99 -11.54
CA THR A 139 1.85 17.24 -12.80
C THR A 139 0.68 16.26 -12.90
N LEU A 140 -0.52 16.75 -13.19
CA LEU A 140 -1.65 15.91 -13.53
C LEU A 140 -1.84 15.99 -15.05
N HIS A 141 -1.82 14.86 -15.74
CA HIS A 141 -2.29 14.84 -17.13
C HIS A 141 -3.76 14.48 -17.11
N PHE A 142 -4.55 15.00 -18.05
CA PHE A 142 -5.94 14.59 -18.22
C PHE A 142 -6.17 14.12 -19.66
N TYR A 143 -6.77 12.94 -19.85
CA TYR A 143 -7.05 12.40 -21.19
C TYR A 143 -8.55 12.40 -21.49
N ARG A 144 -8.91 12.79 -22.72
CA ARG A 144 -10.29 12.85 -23.24
C ARG A 144 -10.44 11.79 -24.36
N GLY A 145 -11.42 10.89 -24.26
CA GLY A 145 -11.71 9.90 -25.31
C GLY A 145 -11.47 8.43 -24.91
N ALA A 146 -12.11 7.52 -25.67
CA ALA A 146 -12.36 6.10 -25.40
C ALA A 146 -11.45 5.42 -24.37
N ALA A 147 -12.04 5.11 -23.20
CA ALA A 147 -11.56 4.22 -22.15
C ALA A 147 -10.18 3.60 -22.39
N LEU A 148 -9.12 4.25 -21.92
CA LEU A 148 -7.97 3.51 -21.42
C LEU A 148 -8.52 2.64 -20.29
N LYS A 149 -8.84 1.39 -20.61
CA LYS A 149 -9.30 0.39 -19.64
C LYS A 149 -8.20 0.30 -18.59
N PRO A 150 -8.45 0.74 -17.34
CA PRO A 150 -7.46 0.60 -16.28
C PRO A 150 -7.11 -0.89 -16.15
N PRO A 151 -5.89 -1.26 -15.75
CA PRO A 151 -5.45 -2.65 -15.69
C PRO A 151 -6.24 -3.55 -14.72
N LEU A 152 -7.18 -2.98 -13.94
CA LEU A 152 -8.21 -3.72 -13.22
C LEU A 152 -9.54 -3.00 -13.40
N ARG A 153 -10.57 -3.66 -13.96
CA ARG A 153 -12.04 -3.52 -13.67
C ARG A 153 -12.96 -3.66 -14.90
N GLY A 154 -13.11 -4.86 -15.46
CA GLY A 154 -14.15 -5.12 -16.48
C GLY A 154 -15.40 -5.89 -15.99
N LEU A 155 -15.40 -6.42 -14.76
CA LEU A 155 -16.49 -7.28 -14.29
C LEU A 155 -17.81 -6.51 -14.11
N TYR A 156 -17.73 -5.33 -13.47
CA TYR A 156 -18.88 -4.47 -13.15
C TYR A 156 -19.08 -3.29 -14.13
N GLY A 157 -18.21 -3.19 -15.15
CA GLY A 157 -18.15 -2.08 -16.11
C GLY A 157 -16.99 -1.12 -15.83
N ASP A 158 -16.57 -0.39 -16.88
CA ASP A 158 -15.29 0.34 -16.93
C ASP A 158 -15.34 1.75 -16.33
N ARG A 159 -16.38 2.08 -15.54
CA ARG A 159 -16.51 3.42 -14.94
C ARG A 159 -15.88 3.49 -13.54
N PRO A 160 -15.13 4.57 -13.21
CA PRO A 160 -14.72 4.89 -11.85
C PRO A 160 -15.90 4.96 -10.88
N ALA A 161 -15.61 4.95 -9.58
CA ALA A 161 -16.62 5.16 -8.56
C ALA A 161 -17.30 6.52 -8.73
N ASP A 162 -18.57 6.60 -8.35
CA ASP A 162 -19.35 7.84 -8.40
C ASP A 162 -19.07 8.73 -7.17
N ALA A 163 -18.69 8.09 -6.05
CA ALA A 163 -18.19 8.76 -4.85
C ALA A 163 -17.00 7.99 -4.26
N VAL A 164 -16.09 8.73 -3.61
CA VAL A 164 -14.98 8.15 -2.83
C VAL A 164 -15.06 8.78 -1.44
N VAL A 165 -15.29 7.95 -0.42
CA VAL A 165 -15.34 8.34 0.98
C VAL A 165 -14.00 7.96 1.62
N PRO A 166 -13.18 8.93 2.05
CA PRO A 166 -11.90 8.60 2.66
C PRO A 166 -12.06 8.07 4.08
N ILE A 167 -11.26 7.07 4.44
CA ILE A 167 -11.19 6.44 5.75
C ILE A 167 -9.79 6.72 6.31
N SER A 168 -9.67 7.87 6.97
CA SER A 168 -8.40 8.47 7.38
C SER A 168 -8.55 9.24 8.70
N ASN A 169 -7.43 9.63 9.30
CA ASN A 169 -7.40 10.35 10.56
C ASN A 169 -7.68 11.84 10.33
N ASP A 170 -8.82 12.30 10.83
CA ASP A 170 -9.31 13.67 10.72
C ASP A 170 -8.38 14.73 11.36
N ALA A 171 -7.58 14.34 12.35
CA ALA A 171 -6.63 15.24 13.02
C ALA A 171 -5.31 15.46 12.24
N GLY A 172 -5.16 14.87 11.06
CA GLY A 172 -3.93 14.95 10.26
C GLY A 172 -3.60 16.34 9.70
N GLY A 173 -4.60 17.24 9.60
CA GLY A 173 -4.38 18.60 9.08
C GLY A 173 -3.73 19.55 10.09
N CYS A 174 -3.83 19.26 11.39
CA CYS A 174 -3.30 20.10 12.47
C CYS A 174 -2.13 19.45 13.22
N SER A 175 -1.74 18.22 12.86
CA SER A 175 -0.65 17.48 13.52
C SER A 175 0.43 17.07 12.53
N SER A 176 1.68 17.00 12.98
CA SER A 176 2.81 16.45 12.21
C SER A 176 2.68 14.94 11.94
N ALA A 177 1.63 14.29 12.45
CA ALA A 177 1.41 12.86 12.37
C ALA A 177 0.79 12.40 11.04
N GLY A 178 0.28 13.30 10.20
CA GLY A 178 -0.35 12.97 8.91
C GLY A 178 -1.78 12.42 9.01
N TYR A 179 -2.44 12.22 7.86
CA TYR A 179 -3.85 11.75 7.77
C TYR A 179 -4.02 10.23 7.89
N TRP A 180 -2.95 9.47 8.09
CA TRP A 180 -3.06 8.03 8.33
C TRP A 180 -3.35 7.75 9.80
N PHE A 181 -3.93 6.58 10.08
CA PHE A 181 -3.96 6.05 11.44
C PHE A 181 -2.63 5.38 11.76
N LYS A 182 -2.12 5.63 12.97
CA LYS A 182 -1.04 4.85 13.57
C LYS A 182 -1.67 3.76 14.43
N VAL A 183 -1.51 2.50 14.01
CA VAL A 183 -1.98 1.30 14.72
C VAL A 183 -0.79 0.69 15.43
N HIS A 184 -0.79 0.67 16.76
CA HIS A 184 0.36 0.20 17.54
C HIS A 184 0.47 -1.33 17.62
N ASP A 185 -0.66 -1.99 17.80
CA ASP A 185 -0.77 -3.44 17.88
C ASP A 185 -2.19 -3.89 17.50
N GLU A 186 -2.48 -5.18 17.62
CA GLU A 186 -3.80 -5.75 17.29
C GLU A 186 -4.94 -5.21 18.19
N ALA A 187 -4.65 -4.76 19.41
CA ALA A 187 -5.67 -4.19 20.30
C ALA A 187 -6.01 -2.74 19.92
N ASP A 188 -5.11 -2.04 19.24
CA ASP A 188 -5.30 -0.66 18.76
C ASP A 188 -6.12 -0.58 17.45
N ALA A 189 -7.29 -1.22 17.44
CA ALA A 189 -8.22 -1.18 16.31
C ALA A 189 -8.78 0.24 16.09
N LYS A 190 -8.78 0.70 14.84
CA LYS A 190 -9.31 2.02 14.46
C LYS A 190 -10.71 1.86 13.90
N SER A 191 -11.61 2.76 14.31
CA SER A 191 -13.00 2.75 13.88
C SER A 191 -13.34 4.10 13.29
N VAL A 192 -13.96 4.11 12.11
CA VAL A 192 -14.32 5.34 11.39
C VAL A 192 -15.80 5.28 11.02
N PRO A 193 -16.60 6.28 11.42
CA PRO A 193 -17.98 6.40 10.98
C PRO A 193 -18.05 6.72 9.48
N VAL A 194 -19.03 6.15 8.81
CA VAL A 194 -19.25 6.32 7.37
C VAL A 194 -20.73 6.20 7.04
N LEU A 195 -21.22 7.17 6.27
CA LEU A 195 -22.53 7.12 5.65
C LEU A 195 -22.44 6.43 4.28
N ILE A 196 -23.19 5.35 4.10
CA ILE A 196 -23.32 4.68 2.81
C ILE A 196 -24.65 5.12 2.18
N PRO A 197 -24.65 5.77 0.99
CA PRO A 197 -25.88 6.20 0.34
C PRO A 197 -26.82 5.02 0.06
N LYS A 198 -28.12 5.21 0.32
CA LYS A 198 -29.17 4.19 0.13
C LYS A 198 -29.26 3.67 -1.30
N ASN A 199 -28.76 4.43 -2.29
CA ASN A 199 -28.72 4.06 -3.70
C ASN A 199 -27.36 3.48 -4.16
N ALA A 200 -26.44 3.18 -3.24
CA ALA A 200 -25.20 2.50 -3.59
C ALA A 200 -25.48 1.06 -4.03
N TYR A 201 -24.99 0.67 -5.22
CA TYR A 201 -25.14 -0.69 -5.73
C TYR A 201 -23.83 -1.51 -5.74
N ARG A 202 -22.69 -0.87 -5.47
CA ARG A 202 -21.38 -1.50 -5.37
C ARG A 202 -20.50 -0.70 -4.40
N ALA A 203 -19.71 -1.41 -3.61
CA ALA A 203 -18.76 -0.83 -2.68
C ALA A 203 -17.43 -1.60 -2.70
N VAL A 204 -16.32 -0.89 -2.84
CA VAL A 204 -14.96 -1.47 -2.77
C VAL A 204 -14.11 -0.61 -1.83
N LEU A 205 -13.52 -1.22 -0.82
CA LEU A 205 -12.58 -0.55 0.08
C LEU A 205 -11.14 -0.77 -0.40
N GLU A 206 -10.44 0.30 -0.71
CA GLU A 206 -9.01 0.28 -1.06
C GLU A 206 -8.18 0.65 0.16
N ILE A 207 -7.22 -0.19 0.55
CA ILE A 207 -6.44 -0.02 1.78
C ILE A 207 -4.99 0.29 1.45
N PHE A 208 -4.41 1.27 2.15
CA PHE A 208 -2.99 1.59 2.15
C PHE A 208 -2.38 1.24 3.50
N VAL A 209 -1.27 0.52 3.49
CA VAL A 209 -0.63 0.05 4.72
C VAL A 209 0.89 0.04 4.57
N SER A 210 1.62 0.46 5.61
CA SER A 210 3.08 0.37 5.68
C SER A 210 3.55 0.06 7.09
N ALA A 211 4.63 -0.72 7.19
CA ALA A 211 5.23 -1.19 8.44
C ALA A 211 6.35 -0.25 8.88
N HIS A 212 6.50 -0.06 10.20
CA HIS A 212 7.44 0.91 10.77
C HIS A 212 8.03 0.44 12.11
N GLY A 213 9.09 1.11 12.56
CA GLY A 213 9.78 0.75 13.79
C GLY A 213 10.28 -0.69 13.75
N GLY A 214 10.03 -1.46 14.80
CA GLY A 214 10.43 -2.88 14.87
C GLY A 214 9.78 -3.80 13.82
N ASP A 215 8.76 -3.34 13.08
CA ASP A 215 8.17 -4.10 11.97
C ASP A 215 8.62 -3.61 10.60
N GLU A 216 9.58 -2.68 10.46
CA GLU A 216 10.10 -2.31 9.12
C GLU A 216 10.61 -3.52 8.32
N ASN A 217 11.09 -4.54 9.05
CA ASN A 217 11.56 -5.82 8.53
C ASN A 217 10.70 -7.00 9.01
N TRP A 218 9.40 -6.79 9.23
CA TRP A 218 8.49 -7.81 9.81
C TRP A 218 8.59 -9.18 9.14
N TYR A 219 8.83 -9.24 7.83
CA TYR A 219 9.00 -10.47 7.05
C TYR A 219 10.18 -11.34 7.50
N ALA A 220 11.13 -10.79 8.25
CA ALA A 220 12.31 -11.46 8.80
C ALA A 220 12.25 -11.66 10.32
N ASN A 221 11.12 -11.37 10.97
CA ASN A 221 10.97 -11.52 12.41
C ASN A 221 10.87 -13.00 12.80
N PRO A 222 11.74 -13.49 13.71
CA PRO A 222 11.62 -14.84 14.25
C PRO A 222 10.43 -14.97 15.21
N LEU A 223 9.95 -16.19 15.42
CA LEU A 223 9.07 -16.49 16.56
C LEU A 223 9.89 -16.69 17.84
N ARG A 224 9.36 -16.24 18.98
CA ARG A 224 9.83 -16.65 20.31
C ARG A 224 9.72 -18.17 20.54
N SER A 225 10.68 -18.72 21.29
CA SER A 225 10.57 -20.09 21.83
C SER A 225 9.35 -20.20 22.75
N THR A 226 8.69 -21.36 22.73
CA THR A 226 7.57 -21.70 23.63
C THR A 226 8.00 -22.47 24.88
N GLY A 227 9.29 -22.82 24.98
CA GLY A 227 9.86 -23.57 26.10
C GLY A 227 10.27 -22.71 27.32
N PRO A 228 10.56 -23.35 28.47
CA PRO A 228 10.96 -22.67 29.71
C PRO A 228 12.33 -21.97 29.60
N ASP A 229 13.20 -22.44 28.71
CA ASP A 229 14.47 -21.79 28.36
C ASP A 229 14.20 -20.59 27.45
N ARG A 230 13.93 -19.44 28.09
CA ARG A 230 13.70 -18.17 27.43
C ARG A 230 15.00 -17.70 26.77
N TYR A 231 15.21 -18.09 25.53
CA TYR A 231 16.16 -17.42 24.67
C TYR A 231 15.77 -15.94 24.58
N ARG A 232 16.60 -15.07 25.18
CA ARG A 232 16.50 -13.62 25.06
C ARG A 232 17.31 -13.24 23.82
N PHE A 233 16.63 -12.79 22.76
CA PHE A 233 17.25 -11.87 21.81
C PHE A 233 17.60 -10.60 22.60
N SER A 234 18.73 -10.59 23.28
CA SER A 234 19.30 -9.40 23.91
C SER A 234 20.57 -9.03 23.18
N ASP A 235 20.41 -8.60 21.93
CA ASP A 235 21.37 -7.68 21.34
C ASP A 235 20.81 -6.28 21.49
N ALA A 236 21.60 -5.43 22.13
CA ALA A 236 21.28 -4.05 22.49
C ALA A 236 21.01 -3.11 21.29
N ALA A 237 20.99 -3.63 20.05
CA ALA A 237 20.60 -2.89 18.84
C ALA A 237 19.12 -3.08 18.45
N THR A 238 18.39 -4.08 18.98
CA THR A 238 17.01 -4.42 18.53
C THR A 238 16.01 -4.63 19.67
N ALA A 239 16.18 -3.94 20.80
CA ALA A 239 15.26 -3.95 21.95
C ALA A 239 13.79 -3.56 21.62
N THR A 240 13.48 -3.13 20.40
CA THR A 240 12.13 -2.81 19.89
C THR A 240 11.48 -3.92 19.05
N ALA A 241 12.23 -4.95 18.62
CA ALA A 241 11.73 -6.04 17.77
C ALA A 241 11.33 -7.24 18.63
N LYS A 242 10.07 -7.25 19.10
CA LYS A 242 9.50 -8.42 19.78
C LYS A 242 9.50 -9.61 18.80
N PRO A 243 10.05 -10.79 19.13
CA PRO A 243 10.03 -11.95 18.25
C PRO A 243 8.62 -12.55 18.18
N ASN A 244 7.78 -11.99 17.31
CA ASN A 244 6.37 -12.36 17.11
C ASN A 244 6.11 -13.01 15.74
N GLY A 245 7.17 -13.30 14.99
CA GLY A 245 7.09 -13.97 13.70
C GLY A 245 6.68 -13.07 12.54
N ALA A 246 6.82 -13.60 11.33
CA ALA A 246 6.65 -12.86 10.08
C ALA A 246 5.20 -12.78 9.56
N PHE A 247 4.17 -13.07 10.36
CA PHE A 247 2.79 -13.00 9.89
C PHE A 247 2.15 -11.65 10.24
N ARG A 248 1.53 -10.99 9.26
CA ARG A 248 0.71 -9.79 9.46
C ARG A 248 -0.53 -9.89 8.60
N GLN A 249 -1.68 -9.49 9.14
CA GLN A 249 -2.94 -9.48 8.40
C GLN A 249 -3.72 -8.21 8.72
N VAL A 250 -3.97 -7.41 7.69
CA VAL A 250 -4.93 -6.32 7.77
C VAL A 250 -6.32 -6.94 7.71
N ALA A 251 -7.15 -6.66 8.71
CA ALA A 251 -8.53 -7.11 8.81
C ALA A 251 -9.47 -5.91 8.84
N VAL A 252 -10.59 -6.04 8.13
CA VAL A 252 -11.62 -5.00 8.04
C VAL A 252 -12.94 -5.54 8.56
N THR A 253 -13.62 -4.71 9.35
CA THR A 253 -15.01 -4.95 9.76
C THR A 253 -15.92 -3.80 9.32
N VAL A 254 -17.19 -4.10 9.07
CA VAL A 254 -18.27 -3.11 8.96
C VAL A 254 -19.27 -3.46 10.06
N ASP A 255 -19.55 -2.53 10.97
CA ASP A 255 -20.37 -2.75 12.18
C ASP A 255 -19.97 -4.00 12.96
N ARG A 256 -18.66 -4.13 13.22
CA ARG A 256 -18.02 -5.29 13.88
C ARG A 256 -18.18 -6.63 13.16
N ARG A 257 -18.76 -6.64 11.96
CA ARG A 257 -18.91 -7.82 11.10
C ARG A 257 -17.78 -7.90 10.10
N PHE A 258 -17.21 -9.08 9.89
CA PHE A 258 -16.05 -9.25 9.00
C PHE A 258 -16.35 -8.86 7.55
N GLY A 259 -15.59 -7.89 7.03
CA GLY A 259 -15.69 -7.39 5.65
C GLY A 259 -14.61 -7.92 4.71
N GLY A 260 -13.44 -8.31 5.24
CA GLY A 260 -12.36 -8.90 4.47
C GLY A 260 -11.02 -8.82 5.19
N ALA A 261 -10.00 -9.43 4.61
CA ALA A 261 -8.63 -9.36 5.13
C ALA A 261 -7.59 -9.60 4.03
N VAL A 262 -6.39 -9.07 4.24
CA VAL A 262 -5.26 -9.21 3.31
C VAL A 262 -3.95 -9.35 4.09
N VAL A 263 -3.03 -10.17 3.57
CA VAL A 263 -1.63 -10.20 4.03
C VAL A 263 -0.86 -9.20 3.17
N PRO A 264 -0.22 -8.16 3.75
CA PRO A 264 0.53 -7.18 2.97
C PRO A 264 1.71 -7.80 2.22
N PHE A 265 2.02 -7.26 1.05
CA PHE A 265 3.27 -7.47 0.34
C PHE A 265 4.45 -6.92 1.16
N PRO A 266 5.58 -7.65 1.28
CA PRO A 266 6.74 -7.22 2.05
C PRO A 266 7.53 -6.12 1.30
N VAL A 267 7.06 -4.87 1.39
CA VAL A 267 7.82 -3.73 0.85
C VAL A 267 9.10 -3.54 1.64
N ILE A 268 10.25 -3.63 0.94
CA ILE A 268 11.57 -3.44 1.53
C ILE A 268 11.93 -1.95 1.48
N HIS A 269 12.31 -1.38 2.62
CA HIS A 269 12.68 0.03 2.70
C HIS A 269 14.12 0.26 2.17
N PRO A 270 14.43 1.42 1.56
CA PRO A 270 15.75 1.69 0.96
C PRO A 270 16.96 1.69 1.90
N ASN A 271 16.78 1.47 3.20
CA ASN A 271 17.85 1.30 4.20
C ASN A 271 17.90 -0.11 4.80
N SER A 272 17.04 -1.02 4.36
CA SER A 272 16.84 -2.35 4.95
C SER A 272 17.66 -3.42 4.24
N ILE A 273 17.93 -4.53 4.93
CA ILE A 273 18.70 -5.69 4.47
C ILE A 273 20.17 -5.33 4.18
N ASN A 274 20.46 -4.80 3.00
CA ASN A 274 21.75 -4.21 2.65
C ASN A 274 21.46 -2.88 1.93
N PRO A 275 21.83 -1.72 2.50
CA PRO A 275 21.50 -0.42 1.93
C PRO A 275 22.12 -0.18 0.54
N PHE A 276 23.19 -0.90 0.19
CA PHE A 276 23.86 -0.78 -1.10
C PHE A 276 23.13 -1.51 -2.25
N PHE A 277 22.07 -2.27 -1.96
CA PHE A 277 21.19 -2.82 -3.01
C PHE A 277 20.33 -1.72 -3.67
N TRP A 278 20.07 -0.62 -2.94
CA TRP A 278 19.03 0.35 -3.26
C TRP A 278 19.54 1.64 -3.89
N ALA A 279 20.75 1.61 -4.47
CA ALA A 279 21.31 2.69 -5.24
C ALA A 279 22.04 2.11 -6.47
N PRO A 280 21.62 2.41 -7.71
CA PRO A 280 20.63 3.42 -8.13
C PRO A 280 19.18 2.91 -8.29
N VAL A 281 18.90 1.63 -8.04
CA VAL A 281 17.56 1.03 -8.18
C VAL A 281 16.83 0.96 -6.83
N ALA A 282 15.52 0.75 -6.83
CA ALA A 282 14.73 0.60 -5.61
C ALA A 282 14.15 -0.82 -5.50
N ALA A 283 13.77 -1.21 -4.28
CA ALA A 283 13.03 -2.44 -4.07
C ALA A 283 11.64 -2.40 -4.70
N ILE A 284 11.10 -3.57 -5.04
CA ILE A 284 9.74 -3.73 -5.58
C ILE A 284 8.73 -3.04 -4.67
N GLY A 285 7.91 -2.15 -5.24
CA GLY A 285 6.88 -1.40 -4.51
C GLY A 285 7.38 -0.27 -3.60
N ALA A 286 8.69 -0.02 -3.47
CA ALA A 286 9.20 1.01 -2.55
C ALA A 286 8.71 2.42 -2.93
N TYR A 287 8.62 2.76 -4.22
CA TYR A 287 8.19 4.09 -4.67
C TYR A 287 6.70 4.22 -4.98
N ASP A 288 5.96 3.11 -5.01
CA ASP A 288 4.50 3.05 -5.06
C ASP A 288 4.06 1.80 -4.29
N HIS A 289 3.83 1.97 -2.99
CA HIS A 289 3.43 0.85 -2.13
C HIS A 289 2.11 0.27 -2.64
N PRO A 290 1.96 -1.07 -2.66
CA PRO A 290 0.70 -1.68 -3.07
C PRO A 290 -0.48 -1.21 -2.22
N SER A 291 -1.62 -0.95 -2.88
CA SER A 291 -2.92 -0.83 -2.23
C SER A 291 -3.75 -2.10 -2.44
N TYR A 292 -4.69 -2.36 -1.52
CA TYR A 292 -5.44 -3.62 -1.50
C TYR A 292 -6.94 -3.37 -1.61
N ASP A 293 -7.59 -3.94 -2.63
CA ASP A 293 -9.03 -3.82 -2.85
C ASP A 293 -9.79 -4.96 -2.13
N LEU A 294 -10.74 -4.60 -1.24
CA LEU A 294 -11.75 -5.50 -0.67
C LEU A 294 -13.13 -5.16 -1.23
N ASP A 295 -13.72 -6.08 -2.00
CA ASP A 295 -15.06 -5.90 -2.58
C ASP A 295 -16.14 -6.22 -1.54
N LEU A 296 -16.76 -5.17 -1.01
CA LEU A 296 -17.80 -5.23 0.02
C LEU A 296 -19.21 -5.43 -0.58
N THR A 297 -19.33 -5.47 -1.90
CA THR A 297 -20.63 -5.62 -2.60
C THR A 297 -21.46 -6.81 -2.12
N PRO A 298 -20.91 -8.00 -1.82
CA PRO A 298 -21.71 -9.12 -1.30
C PRO A 298 -22.37 -8.88 0.06
N ILE A 299 -21.88 -7.94 0.85
CA ILE A 299 -22.44 -7.60 2.17
C ILE A 299 -23.13 -6.24 2.19
N LEU A 300 -23.04 -5.47 1.08
CA LEU A 300 -23.51 -4.09 0.98
C LEU A 300 -24.99 -3.93 1.36
N GLY A 301 -25.85 -4.88 1.01
CA GLY A 301 -27.29 -4.82 1.32
C GLY A 301 -27.65 -4.73 2.81
N LEU A 302 -26.69 -4.99 3.70
CA LEU A 302 -26.86 -4.83 5.15
C LEU A 302 -26.73 -3.38 5.61
N TYR A 303 -26.18 -2.51 4.76
CA TYR A 303 -25.72 -1.17 5.11
C TYR A 303 -26.32 -0.10 4.16
N LEU A 304 -27.55 -0.34 3.68
CA LEU A 304 -28.30 0.55 2.77
C LEU A 304 -29.54 1.17 3.45
N ASP A 305 -29.55 1.21 4.78
CA ASP A 305 -30.59 1.88 5.58
C ASP A 305 -30.43 3.41 5.59
N GLY A 306 -29.22 3.88 5.25
CA GLY A 306 -28.74 5.25 5.26
C GLY A 306 -28.60 5.84 6.66
N GLU A 307 -28.38 4.96 7.63
CA GLU A 307 -27.80 5.31 8.91
C GLU A 307 -26.27 5.32 8.79
N GLU A 308 -25.61 5.82 9.83
CA GLU A 308 -24.15 5.78 9.93
C GLU A 308 -23.68 4.38 10.31
N HIS A 309 -22.68 3.87 9.59
CA HIS A 309 -22.02 2.60 9.87
C HIS A 309 -20.56 2.82 10.27
N THR A 310 -19.95 1.82 10.91
CA THR A 310 -18.57 1.89 11.37
C THR A 310 -17.67 0.95 10.56
N ILE A 311 -16.66 1.51 9.88
CA ILE A 311 -15.56 0.72 9.33
C ILE A 311 -14.47 0.57 10.39
N GLY A 312 -14.17 -0.68 10.76
CA GLY A 312 -13.08 -1.05 11.65
C GLY A 312 -11.85 -1.53 10.87
N LEU A 313 -10.67 -1.08 11.27
CA LEU A 313 -9.37 -1.42 10.71
C LEU A 313 -8.46 -1.97 11.82
N THR A 314 -7.93 -3.18 11.62
CA THR A 314 -7.02 -3.83 12.58
C THR A 314 -5.87 -4.49 11.83
N ILE A 315 -4.70 -4.56 12.44
CA ILE A 315 -3.54 -5.29 11.90
C ILE A 315 -3.12 -6.35 12.91
N LYS A 316 -3.38 -7.62 12.57
CA LYS A 316 -3.07 -8.76 13.43
C LYS A 316 -1.58 -8.99 13.54
N ASP A 317 -1.15 -9.43 14.71
CA ASP A 317 0.26 -9.65 15.06
C ASP A 317 1.16 -8.41 14.81
N SER A 318 0.63 -7.18 14.77
CA SER A 318 1.42 -5.96 14.50
C SER A 318 2.20 -5.43 15.71
N GLN A 319 3.31 -4.74 15.45
CA GLN A 319 4.14 -4.06 16.46
C GLN A 319 5.20 -3.12 15.81
N PRO A 320 5.90 -2.28 16.58
CA PRO A 320 5.27 -1.46 17.58
C PRO A 320 4.28 -0.46 16.94
N TYR A 321 4.29 -0.28 15.62
CA TYR A 321 3.21 0.35 14.89
C TYR A 321 3.26 0.16 13.37
N TRP A 322 2.11 0.37 12.75
CA TRP A 322 1.87 0.41 11.31
C TRP A 322 1.06 1.65 10.97
N LEU A 323 1.23 2.17 9.77
CA LEU A 323 0.41 3.27 9.26
C LEU A 323 -0.66 2.70 8.33
N ILE A 324 -1.93 3.03 8.55
CA ILE A 324 -3.05 2.54 7.75
C ILE A 324 -4.03 3.65 7.40
N SER A 325 -4.56 3.59 6.18
CA SER A 325 -5.68 4.41 5.71
C SER A 325 -6.44 3.62 4.65
N ALA A 326 -7.63 4.08 4.28
CA ALA A 326 -8.38 3.48 3.19
C ALA A 326 -9.24 4.50 2.44
N ASN A 327 -9.72 4.12 1.26
CA ASN A 327 -10.70 4.86 0.47
C ASN A 327 -11.86 3.93 0.13
N LEU A 328 -13.08 4.29 0.54
CA LEU A 328 -14.30 3.58 0.20
C LEU A 328 -14.84 4.10 -1.13
N HIS A 329 -14.71 3.29 -2.18
CA HIS A 329 -15.22 3.56 -3.53
C HIS A 329 -16.67 3.08 -3.64
N LEU A 330 -17.58 3.99 -3.98
CA LEU A 330 -19.02 3.74 -4.08
C LEU A 330 -19.53 3.99 -5.49
N TRP A 331 -20.32 3.06 -6.02
CA TRP A 331 -21.07 3.27 -7.26
C TRP A 331 -22.55 3.43 -6.93
N LEU A 332 -23.13 4.52 -7.42
CA LEU A 332 -24.48 4.96 -7.09
C LEU A 332 -25.41 4.74 -8.29
N ASP A 333 -26.65 4.36 -8.01
CA ASP A 333 -27.71 4.27 -8.99
C ASP A 333 -28.29 5.67 -9.25
N PRO A 334 -28.10 6.26 -10.44
CA PRO A 334 -28.63 7.59 -10.74
C PRO A 334 -30.13 7.59 -11.04
N LEU A 335 -30.75 6.41 -11.24
CA LEU A 335 -32.16 6.28 -11.60
C LEU A 335 -33.03 5.81 -10.43
N SER A 336 -32.45 5.64 -9.25
CA SER A 336 -33.18 5.22 -8.05
C SER A 336 -32.58 5.87 -6.81
N ASP A 337 -33.43 6.41 -5.95
CA ASP A 337 -33.02 6.96 -4.66
C ASP A 337 -32.72 5.86 -3.63
N ARG A 338 -33.12 4.62 -3.92
CA ARG A 338 -32.85 3.46 -3.06
C ARG A 338 -32.55 2.20 -3.85
N VAL A 339 -31.59 1.46 -3.36
CA VAL A 339 -31.21 0.12 -3.81
C VAL A 339 -31.53 -0.85 -2.68
N VAL A 340 -31.96 -2.06 -3.05
CA VAL A 340 -32.20 -3.13 -2.07
C VAL A 340 -31.20 -4.26 -2.30
N GLY A 341 -30.77 -4.91 -1.23
CA GLY A 341 -29.85 -6.03 -1.33
C GLY A 341 -30.03 -6.99 -0.17
N GLY A 342 -29.37 -8.14 -0.27
CA GLY A 342 -29.43 -9.17 0.76
C GLY A 342 -28.19 -10.03 0.77
N LEU A 343 -27.77 -10.41 1.97
CA LEU A 343 -26.69 -11.37 2.17
C LEU A 343 -27.21 -12.78 1.90
N ILE A 344 -26.53 -13.53 1.03
CA ILE A 344 -26.81 -14.95 0.77
C ILE A 344 -25.91 -15.85 1.62
N ARG A 345 -24.61 -15.51 1.71
CA ARG A 345 -23.62 -16.33 2.39
C ARG A 345 -22.48 -15.49 2.94
N LEU A 346 -22.15 -15.72 4.21
CA LEU A 346 -20.91 -15.26 4.83
C LEU A 346 -20.26 -16.46 5.54
N LYS A 347 -19.23 -17.05 4.93
CA LYS A 347 -18.45 -18.16 5.50
C LYS A 347 -17.00 -17.74 5.66
N VAL A 348 -16.64 -17.36 6.88
CA VAL A 348 -15.32 -16.86 7.26
C VAL A 348 -14.79 -17.74 8.40
N PRO A 349 -14.20 -18.90 8.09
CA PRO A 349 -13.55 -19.71 9.12
C PRO A 349 -12.35 -18.94 9.70
N PRO A 350 -12.03 -19.12 10.99
CA PRO A 350 -10.84 -18.49 11.57
C PRO A 350 -9.58 -19.00 10.86
N LEU A 351 -8.65 -18.09 10.55
CA LEU A 351 -7.33 -18.46 10.08
C LEU A 351 -6.56 -19.09 11.24
N ARG A 352 -6.30 -20.40 11.15
CA ARG A 352 -5.44 -21.11 12.08
C ARG A 352 -4.02 -21.12 11.53
N LEU A 353 -3.09 -20.63 12.34
CA LEU A 353 -1.67 -20.57 12.03
C LEU A 353 -0.96 -21.63 12.88
N SER A 354 -0.27 -22.55 12.21
CA SER A 354 0.73 -23.42 12.84
C SER A 354 1.95 -22.56 13.10
N ARG A 355 2.42 -22.51 14.35
CA ARG A 355 3.61 -21.76 14.75
C ARG A 355 4.55 -22.71 15.47
N GLN A 356 5.79 -22.80 14.99
CA GLN A 356 6.80 -23.68 15.55
C GLN A 356 8.09 -22.87 15.74
N ALA A 357 8.75 -23.07 16.87
CA ALA A 357 10.00 -22.42 17.21
C ALA A 357 10.85 -23.37 18.04
N ASP A 358 12.09 -23.59 17.59
CA ASP A 358 13.09 -24.41 18.27
C ASP A 358 14.40 -23.63 18.27
N TRP A 359 14.78 -23.11 19.43
CA TRP A 359 15.94 -22.24 19.62
C TRP A 359 16.84 -22.85 20.69
N ARG A 360 18.15 -22.84 20.44
CA ARG A 360 19.20 -23.31 21.34
C ARG A 360 20.35 -22.32 21.26
N GLU A 361 20.56 -21.56 22.34
CA GLU A 361 21.52 -20.46 22.34
C GLU A 361 21.27 -19.56 21.11
N LEU A 362 22.32 -19.17 20.38
CA LEU A 362 22.23 -18.28 19.22
C LEU A 362 21.66 -18.93 17.95
N ASP A 363 21.44 -20.24 17.95
CA ASP A 363 21.00 -21.00 16.78
C ASP A 363 19.56 -21.51 16.94
N GLY A 364 18.90 -21.76 15.81
CA GLY A 364 17.57 -22.33 15.82
C GLY A 364 16.74 -21.93 14.62
N LYS A 365 15.47 -22.32 14.66
CA LYS A 365 14.53 -22.07 13.57
C LYS A 365 13.14 -21.77 14.10
N SER A 366 12.42 -20.96 13.33
CA SER A 366 11.00 -20.74 13.52
C SER A 366 10.26 -20.81 12.19
N SER A 367 9.03 -21.31 12.22
CA SER A 367 8.16 -21.35 11.06
C SER A 367 6.71 -21.02 11.39
N ILE A 368 6.02 -20.41 10.41
CA ILE A 368 4.59 -20.15 10.46
C ILE A 368 3.97 -20.69 9.18
N ASP A 369 2.93 -21.50 9.31
CA ASP A 369 2.16 -22.01 8.18
C ASP A 369 0.67 -21.75 8.40
N GLY A 370 -0.01 -21.28 7.36
CA GLY A 370 -1.40 -20.87 7.44
C GLY A 370 -2.15 -21.04 6.13
N GLN A 371 -3.43 -21.41 6.22
CA GLN A 371 -4.32 -21.31 5.07
C GLN A 371 -5.76 -21.02 5.50
N VAL A 372 -6.47 -20.24 4.70
CA VAL A 372 -7.89 -19.97 4.92
C VAL A 372 -8.62 -19.80 3.59
N ILE A 373 -9.88 -20.22 3.56
CA ILE A 373 -10.78 -19.99 2.43
C ILE A 373 -12.03 -19.28 2.93
N MET A 374 -12.18 -18.01 2.55
CA MET A 374 -13.32 -17.17 2.89
C MET A 374 -14.29 -17.10 1.71
N ARG A 375 -15.59 -17.08 1.99
CA ARG A 375 -16.64 -16.97 0.98
C ARG A 375 -17.68 -15.94 1.37
N PHE A 376 -17.98 -15.06 0.44
CA PHE A 376 -19.00 -14.02 0.55
C PHE A 376 -19.95 -14.18 -0.63
N SER A 377 -21.24 -14.02 -0.41
CA SER A 377 -22.22 -13.98 -1.48
C SER A 377 -23.40 -13.12 -1.05
N GLY A 378 -23.85 -12.25 -1.93
CA GLY A 378 -25.04 -11.43 -1.72
C GLY A 378 -25.51 -10.86 -3.03
N TRP A 379 -26.70 -10.27 -3.01
CA TRP A 379 -27.32 -9.68 -4.18
C TRP A 379 -27.71 -8.24 -3.92
N VAL A 380 -27.75 -7.47 -5.00
CA VAL A 380 -28.13 -6.06 -5.02
C VAL A 380 -29.02 -5.82 -6.23
N SER A 381 -30.16 -5.18 -6.03
CA SER A 381 -31.13 -4.83 -7.07
C SER A 381 -31.19 -3.32 -7.25
N SER A 382 -30.81 -2.89 -8.46
CA SER A 382 -30.77 -1.49 -8.90
C SER A 382 -31.47 -1.37 -10.27
N SER A 383 -31.51 -0.18 -10.84
CA SER A 383 -31.94 0.09 -12.22
C SER A 383 -31.17 -0.76 -13.25
N LYS A 384 -29.96 -1.22 -12.92
CA LYS A 384 -29.14 -2.13 -13.75
C LYS A 384 -29.56 -3.60 -13.63
N GLY A 385 -30.65 -3.87 -12.91
CA GLY A 385 -31.17 -5.18 -12.58
C GLY A 385 -30.62 -5.76 -11.29
N ASN A 386 -31.05 -6.98 -10.98
CA ASN A 386 -30.56 -7.74 -9.84
C ASN A 386 -29.23 -8.43 -10.19
N ILE A 387 -28.19 -8.12 -9.42
CA ILE A 387 -26.84 -8.64 -9.56
C ILE A 387 -26.50 -9.41 -8.30
N THR A 388 -26.23 -10.71 -8.44
CA THR A 388 -25.65 -11.51 -7.36
C THR A 388 -24.13 -11.52 -7.51
N THR A 389 -23.41 -11.19 -6.44
CA THR A 389 -21.95 -11.20 -6.38
C THR A 389 -21.50 -12.27 -5.39
N SER A 390 -20.62 -13.17 -5.83
CA SER A 390 -20.01 -14.20 -5.01
C SER A 390 -18.49 -14.09 -5.07
N ILE A 391 -17.85 -14.02 -3.90
CA ILE A 391 -16.39 -13.93 -3.75
C ILE A 391 -15.89 -15.17 -3.03
N LYS A 392 -14.83 -15.78 -3.55
CA LYS A 392 -14.06 -16.83 -2.89
C LYS A 392 -12.61 -16.38 -2.80
N HIS A 393 -12.18 -16.03 -1.60
CA HIS A 393 -10.79 -15.69 -1.31
C HIS A 393 -10.07 -16.88 -0.70
N ARG A 394 -8.88 -17.20 -1.20
CA ARG A 394 -7.97 -18.21 -0.65
C ARG A 394 -6.66 -17.54 -0.30
N LEU A 395 -6.15 -17.83 0.89
CA LEU A 395 -4.82 -17.43 1.33
C LEU A 395 -4.06 -18.68 1.73
N LYS A 396 -2.81 -18.77 1.30
CA LYS A 396 -1.78 -19.66 1.85
C LYS A 396 -0.59 -18.78 2.24
N PHE A 397 -0.08 -19.02 3.44
CA PHE A 397 1.03 -18.27 4.01
C PHE A 397 2.04 -19.25 4.57
N LYS A 398 3.31 -19.04 4.27
CA LYS A 398 4.44 -19.75 4.86
C LYS A 398 5.56 -18.78 5.17
N SER A 399 6.15 -18.89 6.35
CA SER A 399 7.40 -18.22 6.67
C SER A 399 8.32 -19.13 7.45
N ARG A 400 9.62 -18.94 7.28
CA ARG A 400 10.67 -19.62 8.02
C ARG A 400 11.83 -18.67 8.27
N VAL A 401 12.30 -18.61 9.51
CA VAL A 401 13.55 -17.93 9.89
C VAL A 401 14.43 -18.98 10.54
N GLU A 402 15.66 -19.13 10.06
CA GLU A 402 16.66 -20.04 10.62
C GLU A 402 17.96 -19.27 10.89
N VAL A 403 18.61 -19.60 11.99
CA VAL A 403 19.88 -19.04 12.42
C VAL A 403 20.82 -20.20 12.75
N LEU A 404 22.02 -20.16 12.21
CA LEU A 404 23.01 -21.23 12.30
C LEU A 404 24.39 -20.66 12.64
N ARG A 405 25.26 -21.54 13.13
CA ARG A 405 26.67 -21.26 13.39
C ARG A 405 26.84 -20.12 14.39
N GLN A 406 26.19 -20.25 15.54
CA GLN A 406 26.19 -19.27 16.61
C GLN A 406 25.80 -17.86 16.14
N GLY A 407 24.74 -17.76 15.34
CA GLY A 407 24.29 -16.47 14.81
C GLY A 407 24.96 -16.00 13.52
N ALA A 408 26.02 -16.66 13.06
CA ALA A 408 26.79 -16.22 11.89
C ALA A 408 26.05 -16.37 10.56
N ILE A 409 25.03 -17.23 10.47
CA ILE A 409 24.20 -17.37 9.27
C ILE A 409 22.75 -17.17 9.65
N LYS A 410 22.06 -16.28 8.96
CA LYS A 410 20.61 -16.06 9.09
C LYS A 410 19.94 -16.25 7.74
N GLU A 411 18.95 -17.13 7.68
CA GLU A 411 18.12 -17.40 6.52
C GLU A 411 16.67 -17.04 6.79
N VAL A 412 16.03 -16.37 5.83
CA VAL A 412 14.63 -15.96 5.87
C VAL A 412 13.96 -16.43 4.59
N ASN A 413 12.84 -17.13 4.74
CA ASN A 413 11.97 -17.53 3.64
C ASN A 413 10.54 -17.07 3.97
N LEU A 414 9.89 -16.44 2.99
CA LEU A 414 8.48 -16.07 3.05
C LEU A 414 7.84 -16.43 1.71
N ASP A 415 6.70 -17.12 1.73
CA ASP A 415 5.90 -17.42 0.55
C ASP A 415 4.43 -17.17 0.87
N VAL A 416 3.83 -16.24 0.13
CA VAL A 416 2.41 -15.90 0.28
C VAL A 416 1.72 -16.07 -1.06
N LYS A 417 0.65 -16.87 -1.06
CA LYS A 417 -0.19 -17.11 -2.24
C LYS A 417 -1.62 -16.71 -1.91
N ALA A 418 -2.11 -15.68 -2.58
CA ALA A 418 -3.47 -15.19 -2.45
C ALA A 418 -4.24 -15.37 -3.77
N ARG A 419 -5.49 -15.81 -3.70
CA ARG A 419 -6.37 -15.89 -4.87
C ARG A 419 -7.79 -15.47 -4.54
N THR A 420 -8.28 -14.46 -5.25
CA THR A 420 -9.65 -13.96 -5.16
C THR A 420 -10.38 -14.30 -6.45
N ASP A 421 -11.36 -15.21 -6.37
CA ASP A 421 -12.31 -15.45 -7.45
C ASP A 421 -13.60 -14.64 -7.17
N VAL A 422 -14.03 -13.81 -8.11
CA VAL A 422 -15.29 -13.07 -8.08
C VAL A 422 -16.19 -13.58 -9.21
N ARG A 423 -17.46 -13.87 -8.89
CA ARG A 423 -18.49 -14.27 -9.84
C ARG A 423 -19.67 -13.33 -9.70
N THR A 424 -20.11 -12.76 -10.81
CA THR A 424 -21.31 -11.92 -10.88
C THR A 424 -22.36 -12.60 -11.75
N GLU A 425 -23.62 -12.58 -11.32
CA GLU A 425 -24.73 -13.19 -12.03
C GLU A 425 -25.86 -12.19 -12.20
N ARG A 426 -26.40 -12.11 -13.42
CA ARG A 426 -27.56 -11.27 -13.76
C ARG A 426 -28.60 -12.11 -14.47
N LYS A 427 -29.86 -12.05 -14.03
CA LYS A 427 -30.97 -12.81 -14.66
C LYS A 427 -31.07 -12.63 -16.18
N LYS A 428 -30.81 -11.42 -16.69
CA LYS A 428 -30.89 -11.09 -18.13
C LYS A 428 -29.53 -10.73 -18.77
N GLY A 429 -28.42 -10.84 -18.02
CA GLY A 429 -27.12 -10.25 -18.41
C GLY A 429 -25.93 -11.21 -18.38
N GLY A 430 -26.18 -12.52 -18.22
CA GLY A 430 -25.14 -13.53 -18.19
C GLY A 430 -24.35 -13.59 -16.87
N THR A 431 -23.30 -14.41 -16.87
CA THR A 431 -22.37 -14.58 -15.75
C THR A 431 -21.04 -13.95 -16.08
N GLY A 432 -20.53 -13.09 -15.20
CA GLY A 432 -19.16 -12.60 -15.22
C GLY A 432 -18.29 -13.38 -14.24
N ARG A 433 -17.02 -13.59 -14.57
CA ARG A 433 -16.02 -14.17 -13.67
C ARG A 433 -14.74 -13.35 -13.72
N MET A 434 -14.11 -13.17 -12.57
CA MET A 434 -12.79 -12.57 -12.42
C MET A 434 -12.00 -13.41 -11.42
N SER A 435 -10.72 -13.63 -11.68
CA SER A 435 -9.79 -14.31 -10.79
C SER A 435 -8.52 -13.51 -10.75
N VAL A 436 -8.15 -13.02 -9.57
CA VAL A 436 -6.82 -12.42 -9.31
C VAL A 436 -6.04 -13.40 -8.46
N SER A 437 -4.85 -13.77 -8.92
CA SER A 437 -3.91 -14.63 -8.20
C SER A 437 -2.62 -13.86 -8.00
N GLN A 438 -2.13 -13.81 -6.78
CA GLN A 438 -0.88 -13.15 -6.41
C GLN A 438 0.00 -14.14 -5.66
N GLU A 439 1.28 -14.14 -5.99
CA GLU A 439 2.33 -14.89 -5.31
C GLU A 439 3.53 -13.96 -5.11
N PHE A 440 4.02 -13.87 -3.87
CA PHE A 440 5.18 -13.02 -3.57
C PHE A 440 6.17 -13.74 -2.65
N PRO A 441 7.13 -14.48 -3.23
CA PRO A 441 8.21 -15.12 -2.49
C PRO A 441 9.28 -14.10 -2.11
N LEU A 442 9.90 -14.31 -0.94
CA LEU A 442 11.06 -13.57 -0.46
C LEU A 442 12.05 -14.55 0.19
N TYR A 443 13.30 -14.50 -0.24
CA TYR A 443 14.43 -15.21 0.34
C TYR A 443 15.51 -14.21 0.73
N ILE A 444 16.08 -14.34 1.92
CA ILE A 444 17.23 -13.56 2.37
C ILE A 444 18.18 -14.51 3.10
N GLU A 445 19.46 -14.45 2.74
CA GLU A 445 20.54 -15.11 3.47
C GLU A 445 21.57 -14.05 3.82
N THR A 446 21.90 -13.93 5.11
CA THR A 446 22.96 -13.07 5.61
C THR A 446 23.99 -13.93 6.32
N VAL A 447 25.25 -13.80 5.91
CA VAL A 447 26.41 -14.44 6.52
C VAL A 447 27.29 -13.37 7.14
N SER A 448 27.39 -13.37 8.46
CA SER A 448 28.15 -12.41 9.25
C SER A 448 29.48 -13.02 9.70
N SER A 449 30.53 -12.21 9.71
CA SER A 449 31.87 -12.57 10.18
C SER A 449 32.47 -11.41 10.98
N SER A 450 33.32 -11.70 11.96
CA SER A 450 33.93 -10.66 12.81
C SER A 450 34.87 -9.76 11.99
N GLY A 451 34.71 -8.45 12.16
CA GLY A 451 35.65 -7.44 11.65
C GLY A 451 36.67 -6.96 12.71
N GLY A 452 36.55 -7.45 13.95
CA GLY A 452 37.22 -6.89 15.14
C GLY A 452 36.20 -6.57 16.24
N GLU A 453 36.65 -5.86 17.28
CA GLU A 453 35.77 -5.40 18.36
C GLU A 453 34.75 -4.38 17.81
N GLY A 454 33.46 -4.59 18.06
CA GLY A 454 32.37 -3.71 17.59
C GLY A 454 32.10 -3.72 16.08
N SER A 455 32.82 -4.52 15.28
CA SER A 455 32.70 -4.52 13.82
C SER A 455 32.38 -5.90 13.23
N ALA A 456 31.66 -5.90 12.12
CA ALA A 456 31.24 -7.11 11.41
C ALA A 456 31.23 -6.90 9.90
N PHE A 457 31.58 -7.95 9.16
CA PHE A 457 31.37 -8.04 7.72
C PHE A 457 30.18 -8.94 7.45
N GLU A 458 29.17 -8.41 6.75
CA GLU A 458 27.96 -9.15 6.38
C GLU A 458 27.90 -9.31 4.87
N ARG A 459 27.76 -10.55 4.41
CA ARG A 459 27.46 -10.88 3.01
C ARG A 459 26.00 -11.28 2.92
N THR A 460 25.26 -10.64 2.04
CA THR A 460 23.83 -10.89 1.90
C THR A 460 23.48 -11.29 0.47
N LYS A 461 22.62 -12.30 0.35
CA LYS A 461 21.91 -12.67 -0.88
C LYS A 461 20.42 -12.51 -0.65
N MET A 462 19.71 -12.03 -1.65
CA MET A 462 18.28 -11.81 -1.57
C MET A 462 17.61 -12.12 -2.91
N PHE A 463 16.44 -12.75 -2.85
CA PHE A 463 15.50 -12.84 -3.95
C PHE A 463 14.13 -12.35 -3.49
N HIS A 464 13.49 -11.48 -4.28
CA HIS A 464 12.16 -10.95 -4.02
C HIS A 464 11.35 -10.97 -5.31
N GLY A 465 10.13 -11.50 -5.25
CA GLY A 465 9.26 -11.60 -6.41
C GLY A 465 7.83 -11.15 -6.15
N LEU A 466 7.17 -10.68 -7.21
CA LEU A 466 5.73 -10.48 -7.29
C LEU A 466 5.24 -11.04 -8.62
N THR A 467 4.47 -12.13 -8.56
CA THR A 467 3.71 -12.63 -9.70
C THR A 467 2.23 -12.34 -9.48
N GLU A 468 1.61 -11.61 -10.40
CA GLU A 468 0.17 -11.40 -10.43
C GLU A 468 -0.41 -11.96 -11.72
N THR A 469 -1.53 -12.67 -11.63
CA THR A 469 -2.31 -13.10 -12.79
C THR A 469 -3.75 -12.70 -12.62
N VAL A 470 -4.25 -11.91 -13.56
CA VAL A 470 -5.65 -11.52 -13.65
C VAL A 470 -6.29 -12.26 -14.83
N ARG A 471 -7.39 -12.97 -14.56
CA ARG A 471 -8.23 -13.59 -15.58
C ARG A 471 -9.64 -13.08 -15.43
N MET A 472 -10.23 -12.62 -16.50
CA MET A 472 -11.61 -12.15 -16.53
C MET A 472 -12.34 -12.78 -17.70
N ALA A 473 -13.58 -13.18 -17.49
CA ALA A 473 -14.47 -13.68 -18.53
C ALA A 473 -15.86 -13.07 -18.37
N LYS A 474 -16.39 -12.44 -19.42
CA LYS A 474 -17.73 -11.86 -19.44
C LYS A 474 -18.25 -11.79 -20.87
N ASN A 475 -19.49 -12.20 -21.11
CA ASN A 475 -20.15 -12.09 -22.43
C ASN A 475 -19.30 -12.60 -23.61
N LYS A 476 -18.64 -13.76 -23.44
CA LYS A 476 -17.69 -14.39 -24.38
C LYS A 476 -16.34 -13.68 -24.57
N GLU A 477 -16.15 -12.49 -24.00
CA GLU A 477 -14.84 -11.86 -23.93
C GLU A 477 -14.05 -12.46 -22.76
N VAL A 478 -12.81 -12.84 -23.03
CA VAL A 478 -11.84 -13.28 -22.02
C VAL A 478 -10.67 -12.31 -22.08
N VAL A 479 -10.27 -11.80 -20.92
CA VAL A 479 -9.09 -10.95 -20.76
C VAL A 479 -8.13 -11.62 -19.79
N CYS A 480 -6.85 -11.68 -20.15
CA CYS A 480 -5.81 -12.19 -19.28
C CYS A 480 -4.66 -11.19 -19.21
N SER A 481 -4.18 -10.90 -17.99
CA SER A 481 -2.89 -10.23 -17.78
C SER A 481 -2.05 -10.99 -16.77
N ILE A 482 -0.73 -10.89 -16.95
CA ILE A 482 0.29 -11.49 -16.10
C ILE A 482 1.36 -10.43 -15.86
N LEU A 483 1.66 -10.19 -14.60
CA LEU A 483 2.81 -9.44 -14.13
C LEU A 483 3.77 -10.41 -13.44
N ASP A 484 5.05 -10.29 -13.72
CA ASP A 484 6.15 -10.99 -13.07
C ASP A 484 7.28 -9.98 -12.84
N ASP A 485 7.40 -9.50 -11.60
CA ASP A 485 8.40 -8.55 -11.15
C ASP A 485 9.34 -9.26 -10.19
N ARG A 486 10.64 -9.30 -10.51
CA ARG A 486 11.64 -10.07 -9.77
C ARG A 486 12.89 -9.25 -9.53
N GLN A 487 13.49 -9.45 -8.38
CA GLN A 487 14.72 -8.81 -7.99
C GLN A 487 15.64 -9.80 -7.27
N ASP A 488 16.81 -10.01 -7.84
CA ASP A 488 17.92 -10.72 -7.23
C ASP A 488 18.96 -9.69 -6.79
N ALA A 489 19.46 -9.81 -5.57
CA ALA A 489 20.51 -8.94 -5.06
C ALA A 489 21.56 -9.72 -4.27
N GLU A 490 22.82 -9.32 -4.44
CA GLU A 490 23.93 -9.84 -3.67
C GLU A 490 24.91 -8.73 -3.35
N GLY A 491 25.57 -8.83 -2.20
CA GLY A 491 26.54 -7.81 -1.83
C GLY A 491 27.08 -7.99 -0.42
N SER A 492 27.93 -7.05 -0.04
CA SER A 492 28.60 -7.07 1.25
C SER A 492 28.57 -5.70 1.90
N VAL A 493 28.53 -5.67 3.22
CA VAL A 493 28.58 -4.44 4.00
C VAL A 493 29.52 -4.64 5.19
N PHE A 494 30.33 -3.61 5.45
CA PHE A 494 31.07 -3.47 6.69
C PHE A 494 30.24 -2.64 7.66
N MET A 495 29.97 -3.25 8.81
CA MET A 495 29.22 -2.71 9.91
C MET A 495 30.19 -2.36 11.04
N GLU A 496 30.02 -1.19 11.63
CA GLU A 496 30.76 -0.72 12.81
C GLU A 496 29.74 -0.10 13.76
N ASP A 497 29.69 -0.62 14.99
CA ASP A 497 28.70 -0.27 16.01
C ASP A 497 27.24 -0.36 15.51
N GLY A 498 26.95 -1.37 14.68
CA GLY A 498 25.63 -1.58 14.09
C GLY A 498 25.27 -0.61 12.96
N VAL A 499 26.20 0.22 12.49
CA VAL A 499 26.00 1.17 11.39
C VAL A 499 26.79 0.74 10.16
N ALA A 500 26.13 0.70 9.00
CA ALA A 500 26.78 0.46 7.72
C ALA A 500 27.71 1.63 7.36
N LYS A 501 29.01 1.34 7.17
CA LYS A 501 30.02 2.36 6.82
C LYS A 501 30.35 2.35 5.34
N TRP A 502 30.62 1.18 4.78
CA TRP A 502 30.94 0.98 3.37
C TRP A 502 30.51 -0.42 2.93
N GLY A 503 30.29 -0.59 1.63
CA GLY A 503 29.82 -1.85 1.10
C GLY A 503 29.65 -1.81 -0.41
N SER A 504 29.13 -2.91 -0.92
CA SER A 504 28.82 -3.12 -2.33
C SER A 504 27.49 -3.85 -2.46
N GLY A 505 26.79 -3.55 -3.55
CA GLY A 505 25.54 -4.20 -3.90
C GLY A 505 25.44 -4.35 -5.41
N ASN A 506 25.05 -5.54 -5.83
CA ASN A 506 24.66 -5.85 -7.18
C ASN A 506 23.17 -6.19 -7.16
N THR A 507 22.43 -5.75 -8.17
CA THR A 507 21.00 -6.06 -8.28
C THR A 507 20.63 -6.33 -9.72
N LYS A 508 19.88 -7.41 -9.94
CA LYS A 508 19.25 -7.75 -11.21
C LYS A 508 17.75 -7.66 -11.03
N SER A 509 17.12 -6.72 -11.71
CA SER A 509 15.67 -6.52 -11.68
C SER A 509 15.06 -6.88 -13.02
N ILE A 510 14.02 -7.71 -13.03
CA ILE A 510 13.27 -8.10 -14.24
C ILE A 510 11.81 -7.76 -14.00
N TYR A 511 11.28 -6.84 -14.80
CA TYR A 511 9.86 -6.51 -14.82
C TYR A 511 9.25 -7.01 -16.12
N LYS A 512 8.31 -7.95 -16.04
CA LYS A 512 7.62 -8.52 -17.20
C LYS A 512 6.11 -8.40 -17.03
N TYR A 513 5.49 -7.64 -17.92
CA TYR A 513 4.04 -7.53 -18.01
C TYR A 513 3.57 -8.02 -19.37
N ARG A 514 2.47 -8.78 -19.39
CA ARG A 514 1.80 -9.21 -20.62
C ARG A 514 0.31 -9.22 -20.44
N ASP A 515 -0.42 -8.68 -21.41
CA ASP A 515 -1.84 -8.92 -21.58
C ASP A 515 -2.14 -9.38 -23.02
N ASP A 516 -3.41 -9.38 -23.40
CA ASP A 516 -3.84 -9.84 -24.73
C ASP A 516 -3.40 -8.93 -25.89
N LYS A 517 -2.90 -7.71 -25.59
CA LYS A 517 -2.56 -6.68 -26.58
C LYS A 517 -1.11 -6.25 -26.55
N GLN A 518 -0.50 -6.22 -25.36
CA GLN A 518 0.82 -5.66 -25.15
C GLN A 518 1.68 -6.60 -24.33
N CYS A 519 2.97 -6.56 -24.62
CA CYS A 519 3.99 -7.09 -23.75
C CYS A 519 4.97 -5.98 -23.41
N TYR A 520 5.49 -6.01 -22.20
CA TYR A 520 6.57 -5.14 -21.76
C TYR A 520 7.51 -5.98 -20.92
N LEU A 521 8.79 -5.94 -21.25
CA LEU A 521 9.85 -6.54 -20.46
C LEU A 521 10.94 -5.50 -20.30
N ARG A 522 11.41 -5.32 -19.07
CA ARG A 522 12.59 -4.52 -18.77
C ARG A 522 13.51 -5.28 -17.83
N THR A 523 14.78 -5.34 -18.17
CA THR A 523 15.84 -5.88 -17.33
C THR A 523 16.79 -4.75 -16.96
N VAL A 524 17.06 -4.59 -15.67
CA VAL A 524 18.02 -3.60 -15.17
C VAL A 524 19.02 -4.32 -14.29
N ASN A 525 20.30 -4.21 -14.65
CA ASN A 525 21.41 -4.75 -13.88
C ASN A 525 22.23 -3.59 -13.29
N THR A 526 22.49 -3.65 -11.99
CA THR A 526 23.34 -2.70 -11.28
C THR A 526 24.50 -3.42 -10.62
N ALA A 527 25.64 -2.75 -10.56
CA ALA A 527 26.81 -3.22 -9.83
C ALA A 527 27.64 -2.02 -9.36
N GLY A 528 28.10 -2.05 -8.12
CA GLY A 528 28.99 -1.02 -7.56
C GLY A 528 28.36 0.39 -7.55
N GLY A 529 27.04 0.49 -7.35
CA GLY A 529 26.34 1.79 -7.30
C GLY A 529 26.00 2.39 -8.67
N GLU A 530 26.21 1.66 -9.76
CA GLU A 530 25.94 2.12 -11.13
C GLU A 530 25.02 1.17 -11.89
N VAL A 531 24.24 1.70 -12.84
CA VAL A 531 23.51 0.89 -13.83
C VAL A 531 24.51 0.38 -14.86
N LYS A 532 24.59 -0.94 -15.03
CA LYS A 532 25.46 -1.60 -16.01
C LYS A 532 24.70 -2.01 -17.28
N ASP A 533 23.44 -2.38 -17.14
CA ASP A 533 22.55 -2.71 -18.26
C ASP A 533 21.13 -2.24 -17.94
N ASP A 534 20.44 -1.69 -18.94
CA ASP A 534 19.03 -1.29 -18.88
C ASP A 534 18.41 -1.53 -20.25
N THR A 535 17.76 -2.69 -20.38
CA THR A 535 17.18 -3.15 -21.63
C THR A 535 15.67 -3.24 -21.50
N GLU A 536 14.95 -2.54 -22.37
CA GLU A 536 13.49 -2.64 -22.48
C GLU A 536 13.04 -3.13 -23.85
N THR A 537 11.97 -3.92 -23.87
CA THR A 537 11.35 -4.43 -25.09
C THR A 537 9.83 -4.48 -24.93
N THR A 538 9.14 -4.16 -26.03
CA THR A 538 7.68 -4.30 -26.16
C THR A 538 7.27 -5.67 -26.72
N SER A 539 8.24 -6.57 -26.91
CA SER A 539 8.04 -7.94 -27.36
C SER A 539 8.58 -8.93 -26.34
N CYS A 540 7.75 -9.89 -25.95
CA CYS A 540 8.18 -11.03 -25.13
C CYS A 540 8.50 -12.28 -25.95
N ALA A 541 8.63 -12.14 -27.28
CA ALA A 541 8.89 -13.24 -28.20
C ALA A 541 10.34 -13.80 -28.12
N LEU A 542 11.21 -13.25 -27.27
CA LEU A 542 12.65 -13.54 -27.27
C LEU A 542 13.28 -13.87 -25.91
N VAL A 543 12.50 -14.35 -24.93
CA VAL A 543 13.11 -14.97 -23.73
C VAL A 543 12.60 -16.39 -23.60
N ALA A 544 13.09 -17.26 -24.49
CA ALA A 544 13.22 -18.67 -24.18
C ALA A 544 14.23 -18.81 -23.03
N TYR A 545 13.89 -19.70 -22.09
CA TYR A 545 14.73 -20.13 -20.97
C TYR A 545 16.24 -19.95 -21.18
N LEU A 546 16.85 -19.10 -20.35
CA LEU A 546 18.25 -19.21 -19.95
C LEU A 546 18.28 -19.38 -18.45
#